data_AF-A0A9W6H0D2-F1
#
_entry.id   AF-A0A9W6H0D2-F1
#
_cell.length_a   1.000
_cell.length_b   1.000
_cell.length_c   1.000
_cell.angle_alpha   90.00
_cell.angle_beta   90.00
_cell.angle_gamma   90.00
#
_symmetry.space_group_name_H-M   'P 1'
#
loop_
_entity.id
_entity.type
_entity.pdbx_description
1 polymer ?
#
loop_
_entity_poly.entity_id
_entity_poly.type
_entity_poly.pdbx_seq_one_letter_code
_entity_poly.pdbx_strand_id
1 'polypeptide(L)'
;MKALVPISAQVPALVRSAGERAQTRFWEFFVNNIRNANTRRAYGRSIGEFLAWCEQRGLTSIIDIEPLHIGAYVEALTRSHSAPTAKQRLAAIRMLFDWLVTGQIIPTNPAASVRGPKHVVKVGKTPVLDPEEARTLLDNIDVTTTVGLRDRALIALMVYSFARVGAALAMKVEDVYVQNRRLWVRLHEKGGKRHEMPCHHNLETYLHAYIDGCYLAGDPMNSLSARHGAQTPQRRVMRGTL
;
A
#
# COMPACT_ATOMS: atom_id res chain seq x y z
N MET A 1 -9.81 -2.78 18.31
CA MET A 1 -8.85 -3.87 18.61
C MET A 1 -8.81 -5.02 17.59
N LYS A 2 -9.69 -5.12 16.58
CA LYS A 2 -9.74 -6.24 15.62
C LYS A 2 -8.92 -6.08 14.31
N ALA A 3 -8.05 -5.08 14.19
CA ALA A 3 -7.24 -4.84 12.99
C ALA A 3 -5.72 -4.99 13.23
N LEU A 4 -5.33 -5.93 14.10
CA LEU A 4 -3.94 -6.34 14.32
C LEU A 4 -3.73 -7.69 13.63
N VAL A 5 -3.39 -7.58 12.35
CA VAL A 5 -2.57 -8.45 11.47
C VAL A 5 -1.90 -9.69 12.13
N PRO A 6 -1.73 -10.81 11.39
CA PRO A 6 -1.19 -12.09 11.87
C PRO A 6 0.32 -12.04 12.15
N ILE A 7 0.71 -11.34 13.19
CA ILE A 7 1.70 -11.90 14.13
C ILE A 7 0.85 -12.86 14.97
N SER A 8 1.34 -14.05 15.33
CA SER A 8 0.65 -14.83 16.37
C SER A 8 0.30 -13.87 17.50
N ALA A 9 -0.86 -14.04 18.16
CA ALA A 9 -1.29 -13.14 19.24
C ALA A 9 -0.33 -13.13 20.46
N GLN A 10 0.89 -13.66 20.30
CA GLN A 10 1.91 -13.89 21.29
C GLN A 10 3.22 -13.28 20.83
N VAL A 11 3.92 -12.68 21.79
CA VAL A 11 5.27 -12.15 21.59
C VAL A 11 6.25 -13.30 21.32
N PRO A 12 7.17 -13.17 20.34
CA PRO A 12 8.19 -14.19 20.05
C PRO A 12 9.03 -14.58 21.28
N ALA A 13 9.52 -15.81 21.33
CA ALA A 13 10.16 -16.35 22.52
C ALA A 13 11.42 -15.55 22.92
N LEU A 14 12.23 -15.14 21.93
CA LEU A 14 13.42 -14.29 22.14
C LEU A 14 13.10 -12.95 22.81
N VAL A 15 11.93 -12.39 22.54
CA VAL A 15 11.54 -11.10 23.12
C VAL A 15 10.99 -11.31 24.53
N ARG A 16 10.29 -12.43 24.77
CA ARG A 16 9.78 -12.78 26.11
C ARG A 16 10.90 -13.04 27.10
N SER A 17 11.96 -13.73 26.68
CA SER A 17 13.12 -14.04 27.54
C SER A 17 13.90 -12.79 27.97
N ALA A 18 13.80 -11.68 27.22
CA ALA A 18 14.36 -10.38 27.61
C ALA A 18 13.50 -9.58 28.62
N GLY A 19 12.43 -10.19 29.16
CA GLY A 19 11.61 -9.61 30.23
C GLY A 19 10.43 -8.77 29.74
N GLU A 20 9.56 -8.37 30.67
CA GLU A 20 8.29 -7.68 30.35
C GLU A 20 8.49 -6.34 29.64
N ARG A 21 9.51 -5.58 30.03
CA ARG A 21 9.85 -4.28 29.40
C ARG A 21 10.15 -4.46 27.92
N ALA A 22 10.84 -5.53 27.52
CA ALA A 22 11.13 -5.82 26.11
C ALA A 22 9.86 -6.17 25.33
N GLN A 23 8.96 -6.96 25.93
CA GLN A 23 7.67 -7.32 25.32
C GLN A 23 6.79 -6.09 25.07
N THR A 24 6.68 -5.19 26.06
CA THR A 24 5.92 -3.94 25.91
C THR A 24 6.51 -3.07 24.80
N ARG A 25 7.83 -2.86 24.80
CA ARG A 25 8.50 -2.06 23.77
C ARG A 25 8.36 -2.67 22.38
N PHE A 26 8.36 -4.00 22.27
CA PHE A 26 8.12 -4.70 21.00
C PHE A 26 6.73 -4.41 20.43
N TRP A 27 5.68 -4.38 21.26
CA TRP A 27 4.35 -3.99 20.79
C TRP A 27 4.25 -2.50 20.47
N GLU A 28 4.83 -1.64 21.31
CA GLU A 28 4.86 -0.20 21.07
C GLU A 28 5.53 0.14 19.74
N PHE A 29 6.53 -0.61 19.30
CA PHE A 29 7.12 -0.44 17.97
C PHE A 29 6.06 -0.49 16.86
N PHE A 30 5.16 -1.49 16.89
CA PHE A 30 4.15 -1.62 15.85
C PHE A 30 3.01 -0.62 16.00
N VAL A 31 2.61 -0.31 17.25
CA VAL A 31 1.44 0.55 17.53
C VAL A 31 1.80 2.03 17.39
N ASN A 32 2.91 2.46 17.99
CA ASN A 32 3.29 3.86 18.13
C ASN A 32 4.19 4.34 16.99
N ASN A 33 5.13 3.52 16.52
CA ASN A 33 6.13 3.94 15.55
C ASN A 33 5.62 3.83 14.09
N ILE A 34 4.70 2.90 13.81
CA ILE A 34 4.25 2.61 12.43
C ILE A 34 2.77 2.93 12.26
N ARG A 35 2.47 4.08 11.63
CA ARG A 35 1.09 4.51 11.33
C ARG A 35 0.47 3.78 10.12
N ASN A 36 1.28 3.43 9.12
CA ASN A 36 0.78 2.79 7.90
C ASN A 36 0.53 1.29 8.11
N ALA A 37 -0.73 0.84 7.97
CA ALA A 37 -1.13 -0.55 8.18
C ALA A 37 -0.39 -1.55 7.28
N ASN A 38 -0.12 -1.19 6.01
CA ASN A 38 0.62 -2.04 5.09
C ASN A 38 2.09 -2.17 5.51
N THR A 39 2.72 -1.07 5.92
CA THR A 39 4.09 -1.10 6.47
C THR A 39 4.14 -1.94 7.75
N ARG A 40 3.16 -1.76 8.66
CA ARG A 40 3.06 -2.52 9.90
C ARG A 40 2.97 -4.02 9.62
N ARG A 41 2.15 -4.42 8.65
CA ARG A 41 2.03 -5.82 8.22
C ARG A 41 3.30 -6.38 7.61
N ALA A 42 3.92 -5.64 6.70
CA ALA A 42 5.15 -6.06 6.05
C ALA A 42 6.29 -6.23 7.07
N TYR A 43 6.40 -5.28 8.01
CA TYR A 43 7.44 -5.32 9.05
C TYR A 43 7.16 -6.41 10.07
N GLY A 44 5.92 -6.57 10.52
CA GLY A 44 5.54 -7.64 11.45
C GLY A 44 5.89 -9.01 10.91
N ARG A 45 5.59 -9.28 9.63
CA ARG A 45 6.00 -10.51 8.95
C ARG A 45 7.53 -10.64 8.88
N SER A 46 8.22 -9.61 8.41
CA SER A 46 9.67 -9.64 8.22
C SER A 46 10.42 -9.89 9.53
N ILE A 47 10.00 -9.23 10.61
CA ILE A 47 10.57 -9.36 11.96
C ILE A 47 10.23 -10.74 12.54
N GLY A 48 8.98 -11.20 12.42
CA GLY A 48 8.57 -12.52 12.91
C GLY A 48 9.38 -13.63 12.26
N GLU A 49 9.56 -13.59 10.94
CA GLU A 49 10.37 -14.56 10.20
C GLU A 49 11.85 -14.52 10.59
N PHE A 50 12.42 -13.34 10.85
CA PHE A 50 13.79 -13.20 11.35
C PHE A 50 13.97 -13.79 12.75
N LEU A 51 13.06 -13.47 13.68
CA LEU A 51 13.14 -13.98 15.06
C LEU A 51 12.96 -15.51 15.09
N ALA A 52 12.04 -16.06 14.30
CA ALA A 52 11.90 -17.51 14.15
C ALA A 52 13.17 -18.15 13.56
N TRP A 53 13.84 -17.50 12.60
CA TRP A 53 15.11 -17.98 12.06
C TRP A 53 16.24 -17.97 13.10
N CYS A 54 16.21 -17.03 14.04
CA CYS A 54 17.14 -16.96 15.18
C CYS A 54 16.85 -18.08 16.19
N GLU A 55 15.58 -18.32 16.52
CA GLU A 55 15.14 -19.43 17.40
C GLU A 55 15.64 -20.77 16.89
N GLN A 56 15.50 -21.02 15.58
CA GLN A 56 15.97 -22.25 14.93
C GLN A 56 17.49 -22.45 15.01
N ARG A 57 18.26 -21.41 15.32
CA ARG A 57 19.72 -21.44 15.48
C ARG A 57 20.17 -21.44 16.94
N GLY A 58 19.24 -21.63 17.86
CA GLY A 58 19.52 -21.75 19.29
C GLY A 58 19.70 -20.42 20.01
N LEU A 59 19.40 -19.29 19.38
CA LEU A 59 19.35 -18.01 20.09
C LEU A 59 18.16 -17.99 21.04
N THR A 60 18.42 -17.66 22.31
CA THR A 60 17.42 -17.71 23.38
C THR A 60 16.87 -16.35 23.73
N SER A 61 17.63 -15.27 23.51
CA SER A 61 17.21 -13.89 23.77
C SER A 61 17.49 -12.94 22.61
N ILE A 62 16.65 -11.91 22.48
CA ILE A 62 16.82 -10.84 21.50
C ILE A 62 18.08 -10.00 21.77
N ILE A 63 18.57 -9.98 23.01
CA ILE A 63 19.78 -9.25 23.41
C ILE A 63 21.06 -9.95 22.94
N ASP A 64 20.99 -11.26 22.67
CA ASP A 64 22.13 -12.08 22.21
C ASP A 64 22.35 -11.95 20.70
N ILE A 65 21.48 -11.20 20.00
CA ILE A 65 21.57 -11.05 18.56
C ILE A 65 22.74 -10.12 18.22
N GLU A 66 23.82 -10.71 17.74
CA GLU A 66 24.98 -10.01 17.20
C GLU A 66 24.87 -9.65 15.70
N PRO A 67 25.70 -8.71 15.20
CA PRO A 67 25.77 -8.37 13.77
C PRO A 67 26.01 -9.56 12.84
N LEU A 68 26.76 -10.58 13.30
CA LEU A 68 27.04 -11.79 12.54
C LEU A 68 25.75 -12.55 12.18
N HIS A 69 24.82 -12.69 13.13
CA HIS A 69 23.55 -13.38 12.90
C HIS A 69 22.70 -12.67 11.84
N ILE A 70 22.67 -11.33 11.89
CA ILE A 70 21.91 -10.52 10.94
C ILE A 70 22.56 -10.59 9.55
N GLY A 71 23.89 -10.55 9.46
CA GLY A 71 24.62 -10.75 8.22
C GLY A 71 24.31 -12.10 7.57
N ALA A 72 24.38 -13.18 8.36
CA ALA A 72 24.04 -14.53 7.90
C ALA A 72 22.57 -14.65 7.47
N TYR A 73 21.64 -14.00 8.17
CA TYR A 73 20.24 -13.96 7.75
C TYR A 73 20.04 -13.22 6.42
N VAL A 74 20.69 -12.07 6.24
CA VAL A 74 20.61 -11.29 4.98
C VAL A 74 21.19 -12.11 3.82
N GLU A 75 22.29 -12.83 4.03
CA GLU A 75 22.85 -13.71 3.02
C GLU A 75 21.87 -14.84 2.65
N ALA A 76 21.28 -15.51 3.65
CA ALA A 76 20.27 -16.54 3.43
C ALA A 76 19.02 -16.00 2.69
N LEU A 77 18.61 -14.76 2.99
CA LEU A 77 17.53 -14.08 2.28
C LEU A 77 17.86 -13.86 0.81
N THR A 78 19.08 -13.45 0.48
CA THR A 78 19.47 -13.20 -0.92
C THR A 78 19.48 -14.46 -1.79
N ARG A 79 19.58 -15.65 -1.18
CA ARG A 79 19.49 -16.93 -1.90
C ARG A 79 18.06 -17.32 -2.26
N SER A 80 17.06 -16.83 -1.53
CA SER A 80 15.66 -17.22 -1.66
C SER A 80 14.73 -16.08 -2.09
N HIS A 81 15.17 -14.84 -1.99
CA HIS A 81 14.37 -13.64 -2.23
C HIS A 81 15.12 -12.63 -3.09
N SER A 82 14.34 -11.76 -3.74
CA SER A 82 14.89 -10.64 -4.48
C SER A 82 15.65 -9.66 -3.59
N ALA A 83 16.67 -8.98 -4.15
CA ALA A 83 17.44 -7.97 -3.42
C ALA A 83 16.58 -6.83 -2.81
N PRO A 84 15.52 -6.31 -3.48
CA PRO A 84 14.57 -5.38 -2.85
C PRO A 84 13.90 -5.95 -1.59
N THR A 85 13.45 -7.21 -1.64
CA THR A 85 12.82 -7.87 -0.51
C THR A 85 13.80 -8.00 0.66
N ALA A 86 15.03 -8.44 0.40
CA ALA A 86 16.07 -8.54 1.42
C ALA A 86 16.40 -7.17 2.04
N LYS A 87 16.49 -6.10 1.24
CA LYS A 87 16.66 -4.73 1.75
C LYS A 87 15.50 -4.29 2.65
N GLN A 88 14.25 -4.55 2.24
CA GLN A 88 13.07 -4.16 3.02
C GLN A 88 12.97 -4.92 4.35
N ARG A 89 13.35 -6.21 4.36
CA ARG A 89 13.45 -7.01 5.58
C ARG A 89 14.55 -6.49 6.51
N LEU A 90 15.73 -6.21 5.99
CA LEU A 90 16.83 -5.62 6.77
C LEU A 90 16.46 -4.25 7.34
N ALA A 91 15.75 -3.41 6.59
CA ALA A 91 15.26 -2.13 7.08
C ALA A 91 14.28 -2.29 8.26
N ALA A 92 13.38 -3.27 8.18
CA ALA A 92 12.45 -3.57 9.28
C ALA A 92 13.21 -4.03 10.55
N ILE A 93 14.20 -4.90 10.39
CA ILE A 93 15.06 -5.37 11.49
C ILE A 93 15.82 -4.19 12.12
N ARG A 94 16.46 -3.36 11.30
CA ARG A 94 17.21 -2.19 11.77
C ARG A 94 16.33 -1.24 12.59
N MET A 95 15.15 -0.90 12.08
CA MET A 95 14.21 -0.02 12.77
C MET A 95 13.70 -0.61 14.09
N LEU A 96 13.49 -1.92 14.17
CA LEU A 96 13.14 -2.57 15.43
C LEU A 96 14.25 -2.40 16.46
N PHE A 97 15.50 -2.70 16.10
CA PHE A 97 16.61 -2.58 17.03
C PHE A 97 16.90 -1.12 17.41
N ASP A 98 16.75 -0.15 16.50
CA ASP A 98 16.82 1.28 16.84
C ASP A 98 15.77 1.66 17.91
N TRP A 99 14.55 1.12 17.79
CA TRP A 99 13.49 1.34 18.77
C TRP A 99 13.80 0.68 20.12
N LEU A 100 14.36 -0.53 20.12
CA LEU A 100 14.77 -1.23 21.34
C LEU A 100 15.95 -0.55 22.04
N VAL A 101 16.87 0.06 21.29
CA VAL A 101 17.95 0.91 21.82
C VAL A 101 17.38 2.17 22.46
N THR A 102 16.46 2.86 21.76
CA THR A 102 15.75 4.02 22.32
C THR A 102 14.97 3.65 23.59
N GLY A 103 14.47 2.42 23.67
CA GLY A 103 13.84 1.84 24.85
C GLY A 103 14.79 1.35 25.95
N GLN A 104 16.10 1.46 25.75
CA GLN A 104 17.15 0.94 26.64
C GLN A 104 17.01 -0.57 26.93
N ILE A 105 16.44 -1.33 25.98
CA ILE A 105 16.37 -2.79 26.07
C ILE A 105 17.70 -3.41 25.65
N ILE A 106 18.34 -2.82 24.63
CA ILE A 106 19.62 -3.25 24.08
C ILE A 106 20.53 -2.02 24.02
N PRO A 107 21.83 -2.13 24.36
CA PRO A 107 22.71 -0.96 24.41
C PRO A 107 23.05 -0.39 23.02
N THR A 108 23.14 -1.24 22.00
CA THR A 108 23.50 -0.82 20.63
C THR A 108 22.71 -1.61 19.59
N ASN A 109 22.56 -1.06 18.38
CA ASN A 109 21.84 -1.74 17.31
C ASN A 109 22.77 -2.72 16.55
N PRO A 110 22.58 -4.05 16.67
CA PRO A 110 23.41 -5.03 15.96
C PRO A 110 23.25 -4.99 14.44
N ALA A 111 22.15 -4.44 13.93
CA ALA A 111 21.89 -4.29 12.51
C ALA A 111 22.53 -3.04 11.88
N ALA A 112 23.14 -2.16 12.68
CA ALA A 112 23.66 -0.87 12.22
C ALA A 112 24.80 -1.05 11.21
N SER A 113 25.73 -1.97 11.47
CA SER A 113 26.90 -2.23 10.63
C SER A 113 26.63 -3.16 9.44
N VAL A 114 25.49 -3.87 9.42
CA VAL A 114 25.19 -4.87 8.39
C VAL A 114 24.81 -4.21 7.07
N ARG A 115 25.57 -4.51 6.01
CA ARG A 115 25.28 -4.02 4.66
C ARG A 115 24.23 -4.91 3.99
N GLY A 116 23.18 -4.27 3.46
CA GLY A 116 22.19 -4.96 2.63
C GLY A 116 22.75 -5.26 1.22
N PRO A 117 22.09 -6.15 0.47
CA PRO A 117 22.55 -6.51 -0.88
C PRO A 117 22.56 -5.29 -1.79
N LYS A 118 23.56 -5.18 -2.66
CA LYS A 118 23.59 -4.14 -3.68
C LYS A 118 22.46 -4.42 -4.68
N HIS A 119 21.56 -3.45 -4.83
CA HIS A 119 20.50 -3.50 -5.83
C HIS A 119 20.58 -2.23 -6.65
N VAL A 120 20.98 -2.38 -7.92
CA VAL A 120 21.04 -1.31 -8.90
C VAL A 120 19.97 -1.61 -9.93
N VAL A 121 18.93 -0.78 -9.98
CA VAL A 121 17.94 -0.79 -11.07
C VAL A 121 18.44 0.21 -12.09
N LYS A 122 18.94 -0.25 -13.23
CA LYS A 122 19.43 0.64 -14.30
C LYS A 122 18.29 1.14 -15.21
N VAL A 123 17.19 0.41 -15.32
CA VAL A 123 15.99 0.78 -16.10
C VAL A 123 14.76 0.14 -15.47
N GLY A 124 13.61 0.81 -15.49
CA GLY A 124 12.32 0.22 -15.08
C GLY A 124 11.99 -0.99 -15.97
N LYS A 125 11.56 -2.10 -15.37
CA LYS A 125 11.22 -3.33 -16.12
C LYS A 125 9.90 -3.25 -16.88
N THR A 126 9.12 -2.19 -16.66
CA THR A 126 7.81 -2.02 -17.30
C THR A 126 8.04 -1.55 -18.73
N PRO A 127 7.71 -2.35 -19.77
CA PRO A 127 7.73 -1.86 -21.13
C PRO A 127 6.81 -0.62 -21.22
N VAL A 128 7.27 0.39 -21.95
CA VAL A 128 6.44 1.57 -22.23
C VAL A 128 5.31 1.10 -23.12
N LEU A 129 4.06 1.30 -22.67
CA LEU A 129 2.89 0.99 -23.47
C LEU A 129 2.82 2.00 -24.62
N ASP A 130 2.81 1.52 -25.86
CA ASP A 130 2.66 2.40 -27.00
C ASP A 130 1.25 3.05 -26.99
N PRO A 131 1.10 4.31 -27.44
CA PRO A 131 -0.21 4.95 -27.52
C PRO A 131 -1.28 4.11 -28.25
N GLU A 132 -0.91 3.39 -29.30
CA GLU A 132 -1.83 2.53 -30.06
C GLU A 132 -2.21 1.27 -29.30
N GLU A 133 -1.28 0.67 -28.55
CA GLU A 133 -1.56 -0.46 -27.66
C GLU A 133 -2.51 -0.04 -26.53
N ALA A 134 -2.29 1.15 -25.95
CA ALA A 134 -3.15 1.71 -24.91
C ALA A 134 -4.57 1.97 -25.42
N ARG A 135 -4.70 2.51 -26.64
CA ARG A 135 -5.99 2.74 -27.30
C ARG A 135 -6.70 1.41 -27.61
N THR A 136 -5.97 0.44 -28.15
CA THR A 136 -6.49 -0.90 -28.46
C THR A 136 -6.99 -1.59 -27.19
N LEU A 137 -6.26 -1.48 -26.08
CA LEU A 137 -6.69 -2.00 -24.79
C LEU A 137 -8.02 -1.37 -24.33
N LEU A 138 -8.15 -0.05 -24.44
CA LEU A 138 -9.36 0.66 -24.01
C LEU A 138 -10.57 0.41 -24.91
N ASP A 139 -10.34 0.24 -26.21
CA ASP A 139 -11.41 0.05 -27.20
C ASP A 139 -11.98 -1.38 -27.18
N ASN A 140 -11.23 -2.36 -26.68
CA ASN A 140 -11.69 -3.75 -26.52
C ASN A 140 -12.53 -3.99 -25.24
N ILE A 141 -12.74 -2.97 -24.40
CA ILE A 141 -13.55 -3.11 -23.19
C ILE A 141 -15.03 -2.95 -23.55
N ASP A 142 -15.85 -3.95 -23.18
CA ASP A 142 -17.29 -3.94 -23.41
C ASP A 142 -18.02 -2.87 -22.58
N VAL A 143 -18.29 -1.72 -23.20
CA VAL A 143 -18.99 -0.59 -22.60
C VAL A 143 -20.52 -0.73 -22.54
N THR A 144 -21.09 -1.86 -22.97
CA THR A 144 -22.54 -2.10 -22.83
C THR A 144 -22.94 -2.39 -21.38
N THR A 145 -21.97 -2.75 -20.54
CA THR A 145 -22.16 -3.02 -19.12
C THR A 145 -21.67 -1.86 -18.25
N THR A 146 -22.30 -1.65 -17.09
CA THR A 146 -21.83 -0.68 -16.09
C THR A 146 -20.42 -0.99 -15.59
N VAL A 147 -20.07 -2.28 -15.52
CA VAL A 147 -18.74 -2.76 -15.16
C VAL A 147 -17.71 -2.36 -16.20
N GLY A 148 -17.99 -2.54 -17.49
CA GLY A 148 -17.05 -2.16 -18.54
C GLY A 148 -16.91 -0.66 -18.72
N LEU A 149 -17.98 0.13 -18.52
CA LEU A 149 -17.86 1.59 -18.43
C LEU A 149 -16.91 2.03 -17.31
N ARG A 150 -17.06 1.45 -16.12
CA ARG A 150 -16.17 1.71 -14.98
C ARG A 150 -14.74 1.34 -15.29
N ASP A 151 -14.53 0.12 -15.76
CA ASP A 151 -13.19 -0.43 -15.97
C ASP A 151 -12.47 0.35 -17.08
N ARG A 152 -13.16 0.74 -18.17
CA ARG A 152 -12.61 1.61 -19.21
C ARG A 152 -12.24 2.99 -18.66
N ALA A 153 -13.11 3.62 -17.87
CA ALA A 153 -12.83 4.92 -17.27
C ALA A 153 -11.64 4.89 -16.30
N LEU A 154 -11.55 3.87 -15.43
CA LEU A 154 -10.46 3.72 -14.47
C LEU A 154 -9.12 3.38 -15.14
N ILE A 155 -9.13 2.50 -16.15
CA ILE A 155 -7.92 2.17 -16.92
C ILE A 155 -7.47 3.40 -17.71
N ALA A 156 -8.38 4.11 -18.38
CA ALA A 156 -8.05 5.33 -19.10
C ALA A 156 -7.47 6.38 -18.16
N LEU A 157 -8.06 6.58 -16.98
CA LEU A 157 -7.53 7.48 -15.96
C LEU A 157 -6.07 7.13 -15.64
N MET A 158 -5.75 5.86 -15.37
CA MET A 158 -4.36 5.45 -15.09
C MET A 158 -3.42 5.69 -16.29
N VAL A 159 -3.88 5.43 -17.52
CA VAL A 159 -3.09 5.63 -18.74
C VAL A 159 -2.79 7.12 -18.97
N TYR A 160 -3.79 7.99 -18.88
CA TYR A 160 -3.64 9.42 -19.20
C TYR A 160 -3.02 10.24 -18.06
N SER A 161 -3.18 9.82 -16.80
CA SER A 161 -2.67 10.55 -15.62
C SER A 161 -1.43 9.93 -14.99
N PHE A 162 -1.03 8.73 -15.43
CA PHE A 162 -0.02 7.90 -14.78
C PHE A 162 -0.31 7.64 -13.28
N ALA A 163 -1.59 7.75 -12.89
CA ALA A 163 -2.03 7.44 -11.54
C ALA A 163 -1.70 5.99 -11.18
N ARG A 164 -1.24 5.79 -9.95
CA ARG A 164 -1.16 4.44 -9.37
C ARG A 164 -2.58 3.91 -9.18
N VAL A 165 -2.77 2.61 -9.39
CA VAL A 165 -4.07 1.94 -9.21
C VAL A 165 -4.74 2.28 -7.88
N GLY A 166 -3.98 2.33 -6.78
CA GLY A 166 -4.54 2.69 -5.47
C GLY A 166 -5.07 4.13 -5.39
N ALA A 167 -4.48 5.08 -6.13
CA ALA A 167 -4.97 6.44 -6.21
C ALA A 167 -6.23 6.52 -7.08
N ALA A 168 -6.23 5.84 -8.23
CA ALA A 168 -7.40 5.76 -9.12
C ALA A 168 -8.62 5.13 -8.42
N LEU A 169 -8.41 4.04 -7.67
CA LEU A 169 -9.49 3.37 -6.92
C LEU A 169 -10.03 4.20 -5.74
N ALA A 170 -9.18 5.05 -5.15
CA ALA A 170 -9.56 5.89 -4.02
C ALA A 170 -10.24 7.20 -4.43
N MET A 171 -10.27 7.53 -5.73
CA MET A 171 -10.95 8.73 -6.21
C MET A 171 -12.45 8.65 -5.97
N LYS A 172 -13.02 9.81 -5.67
CA LYS A 172 -14.44 10.03 -5.59
C LYS A 172 -14.95 10.78 -6.80
N VAL A 173 -16.27 10.81 -6.97
CA VAL A 173 -16.91 11.60 -8.04
C VAL A 173 -16.56 13.09 -7.90
N GLU A 174 -16.48 13.63 -6.68
CA GLU A 174 -16.05 15.02 -6.43
C GLU A 174 -14.62 15.37 -6.87
N ASP A 175 -13.75 14.36 -7.01
CA ASP A 175 -12.38 14.57 -7.48
C ASP A 175 -12.33 14.81 -8.99
N VAL A 176 -13.46 14.66 -9.70
CA VAL A 176 -13.65 15.03 -11.11
C VAL A 176 -14.47 16.31 -11.15
N TYR A 177 -13.85 17.43 -11.52
CA TYR A 177 -14.50 18.75 -11.46
C TYR A 177 -14.15 19.60 -12.67
N VAL A 178 -15.02 20.55 -13.01
CA VAL A 178 -14.78 21.48 -14.11
C VAL A 178 -14.10 22.72 -13.57
N GLN A 179 -12.97 23.08 -14.18
CA GLN A 179 -12.25 24.32 -13.91
C GLN A 179 -11.90 25.00 -15.23
N ASN A 180 -12.25 26.28 -15.36
CA ASN A 180 -12.01 27.07 -16.59
C ASN A 180 -12.54 26.40 -17.87
N ARG A 181 -13.75 25.83 -17.81
CA ARG A 181 -14.42 25.11 -18.91
C ARG A 181 -13.69 23.84 -19.39
N ARG A 182 -12.78 23.29 -18.59
CA ARG A 182 -12.13 21.99 -18.84
C ARG A 182 -12.39 21.05 -17.68
N LEU A 183 -12.48 19.76 -17.94
CA LEU A 183 -12.54 18.76 -16.89
C LEU A 183 -11.16 18.58 -16.26
N TRP A 184 -11.11 18.49 -14.94
CA TRP A 184 -9.91 18.27 -14.14
C TRP A 184 -10.11 17.06 -13.23
N VAL A 185 -9.01 16.38 -12.92
CA VAL A 185 -8.97 15.28 -11.96
C VAL A 185 -8.03 15.63 -10.82
N ARG A 186 -8.45 15.29 -9.59
CA ARG A 186 -7.65 15.37 -8.37
C ARG A 186 -7.27 13.98 -7.89
N LEU A 187 -5.98 13.68 -7.93
CA LEU A 187 -5.43 12.41 -7.45
C LEU A 187 -4.84 12.60 -6.05
N HIS A 188 -5.19 11.69 -5.14
CA HIS A 188 -4.64 11.64 -3.79
C HIS A 188 -3.50 10.62 -3.75
N GLU A 189 -2.26 11.12 -3.59
CA GLU A 189 -1.05 10.32 -3.58
C GLU A 189 -0.58 9.96 -2.15
N LYS A 190 0.38 9.03 -2.08
CA LYS A 190 1.00 8.63 -0.83
C LYS A 190 1.66 9.84 -0.14
N GLY A 191 1.43 9.95 1.16
CA GLY A 191 1.97 11.03 1.99
C GLY A 191 1.07 12.27 2.05
N GLY A 192 -0.18 12.17 1.61
CA GLY A 192 -1.14 13.28 1.63
C GLY A 192 -0.92 14.31 0.52
N LYS A 193 -0.07 13.99 -0.46
CA LYS A 193 0.15 14.84 -1.62
C LYS A 193 -1.06 14.77 -2.55
N ARG A 194 -1.39 15.89 -3.19
CA ARG A 194 -2.43 15.99 -4.20
C ARG A 194 -1.78 16.33 -5.54
N HIS A 195 -2.25 15.67 -6.60
CA HIS A 195 -1.89 16.00 -7.96
C HIS A 195 -3.16 16.35 -8.73
N GLU A 196 -3.23 17.57 -9.24
CA GLU A 196 -4.35 18.05 -10.04
C GLU A 196 -3.87 18.26 -11.47
N MET A 197 -4.65 17.77 -12.43
CA MET A 197 -4.32 17.91 -13.84
C MET A 197 -5.58 18.07 -14.70
N PRO A 198 -5.48 18.82 -15.81
CA PRO A 198 -6.55 18.86 -16.80
C PRO A 198 -6.68 17.50 -17.50
N CYS A 199 -7.91 17.10 -17.78
CA CYS A 199 -8.20 15.88 -18.53
C CYS A 199 -7.87 16.05 -20.00
N HIS A 200 -7.35 14.97 -20.59
CA HIS A 200 -7.33 14.82 -22.03
C HIS A 200 -8.76 14.59 -22.56
N HIS A 201 -9.06 15.03 -23.79
CA HIS A 201 -10.44 14.96 -24.34
C HIS A 201 -11.03 13.54 -24.36
N ASN A 202 -10.20 12.53 -24.65
CA ASN A 202 -10.63 11.12 -24.59
C ASN A 202 -10.95 10.68 -23.16
N LEU A 203 -10.13 11.09 -22.19
CA LEU A 203 -10.36 10.78 -20.78
C LEU A 203 -11.65 11.43 -20.28
N GLU A 204 -11.89 12.68 -20.66
CA GLU A 204 -13.13 13.40 -20.36
C GLU A 204 -14.34 12.63 -20.90
N THR A 205 -14.28 12.18 -22.14
CA THR A 205 -15.37 11.39 -22.75
C THR A 205 -15.64 10.10 -21.98
N TYR A 206 -14.59 9.35 -21.61
CA TYR A 206 -14.74 8.08 -20.88
C TYR A 206 -15.25 8.29 -19.45
N LEU A 207 -14.80 9.34 -18.76
CA LEU A 207 -15.27 9.67 -17.42
C LEU A 207 -16.74 10.10 -17.44
N HIS A 208 -17.14 10.94 -18.40
CA HIS A 208 -18.54 11.34 -18.56
C HIS A 208 -19.43 10.14 -18.89
N ALA A 209 -19.04 9.29 -19.84
CA ALA A 209 -19.80 8.09 -20.19
C ALA A 209 -20.04 7.18 -18.98
N TYR A 210 -19.05 7.05 -18.09
CA TYR A 210 -19.21 6.27 -16.86
C TYR A 210 -20.06 6.98 -15.80
N ILE A 211 -19.76 8.25 -15.49
CA ILE A 211 -20.46 9.01 -14.44
C ILE A 211 -21.95 9.17 -14.80
N ASP A 212 -22.26 9.49 -16.05
CA ASP A 212 -23.63 9.68 -16.52
C ASP A 212 -24.33 8.34 -16.70
N GLY A 213 -23.66 7.35 -17.31
CA GLY A 213 -24.20 6.01 -17.54
C GLY A 213 -24.51 5.23 -16.26
N CYS A 214 -23.88 5.58 -15.14
CA CYS A 214 -24.14 5.00 -13.82
C CYS A 214 -24.86 5.95 -12.85
N TYR A 215 -25.35 7.10 -13.31
CA TYR A 215 -26.04 8.12 -12.49
C TYR A 215 -25.27 8.55 -11.23
N LEU A 216 -23.94 8.58 -11.32
CA LEU A 216 -23.06 8.86 -10.18
C LEU A 216 -22.96 10.34 -9.83
N ALA A 217 -23.39 11.23 -10.73
CA ALA A 217 -23.40 12.67 -10.51
C ALA A 217 -24.19 13.10 -9.27
N GLY A 218 -25.17 12.30 -8.82
CA GLY A 218 -25.99 12.58 -7.64
C GLY A 218 -25.33 12.26 -6.30
N ASP A 219 -24.18 11.56 -6.27
CA ASP A 219 -23.48 11.18 -5.04
C ASP A 219 -21.98 11.52 -5.11
N PRO A 220 -21.60 12.79 -4.85
CA PRO A 220 -20.23 13.27 -5.01
C PRO A 220 -19.23 12.59 -4.07
N MET A 221 -19.68 12.04 -2.94
CA MET A 221 -18.84 11.35 -1.97
C MET A 221 -18.57 9.89 -2.33
N ASN A 222 -19.29 9.35 -3.30
CA ASN A 222 -19.17 7.97 -3.69
C ASN A 222 -17.83 7.71 -4.39
N SER A 223 -17.28 6.51 -4.20
CA SER A 223 -16.06 6.11 -4.89
C SER A 223 -16.35 5.85 -6.36
N LEU A 224 -15.46 6.33 -7.24
CA LEU A 224 -15.49 6.01 -8.68
C LEU A 224 -15.25 4.52 -8.96
N SER A 225 -14.75 3.74 -8.00
CA SER A 225 -14.51 2.31 -8.17
C SER A 225 -15.60 1.41 -7.58
N ALA A 226 -16.65 2.00 -7.00
CA ALA A 226 -17.70 1.24 -6.35
C ALA A 226 -18.34 0.22 -7.32
N ARG A 227 -18.66 -0.96 -6.80
CA ARG A 227 -19.39 -1.99 -7.57
C ARG A 227 -20.88 -1.64 -7.53
N HIS A 228 -21.37 -0.93 -8.54
CA HIS A 228 -22.80 -0.71 -8.73
C HIS A 228 -23.42 -1.96 -9.38
N GLY A 229 -23.56 -3.01 -8.58
CA GLY A 229 -24.33 -4.20 -8.92
C GLY A 229 -25.80 -3.96 -8.60
N ALA A 230 -26.64 -4.02 -9.63
CA ALA A 230 -28.09 -3.90 -9.60
C ALA A 230 -28.66 -2.57 -9.09
N GLN A 231 -29.55 -2.00 -9.89
CA GLN A 231 -30.41 -0.87 -9.52
C GLN A 231 -31.01 -1.10 -8.13
N THR A 232 -30.77 -0.18 -7.19
CA THR A 232 -31.72 0.01 -6.09
C THR A 232 -32.79 0.97 -6.63
N PRO A 233 -34.04 0.52 -6.83
CA PRO A 233 -35.08 1.41 -7.33
C PRO A 233 -35.40 2.44 -6.23
N GLN A 234 -35.37 3.72 -6.63
CA GLN A 234 -36.06 4.84 -6.01
C GLN A 234 -36.02 4.91 -4.46
N ARG A 235 -35.09 5.69 -3.90
CA ARG A 235 -35.45 6.56 -2.78
C ARG A 235 -36.17 7.78 -3.35
N ARG A 236 -37.45 7.59 -3.67
CA ARG A 236 -38.40 8.67 -3.93
C ARG A 236 -38.40 9.56 -2.71
N VAL A 237 -37.87 10.77 -2.86
CA VAL A 237 -38.04 11.87 -1.92
C VAL A 237 -39.53 12.20 -1.90
N MET A 238 -40.29 11.56 -1.00
CA MET A 238 -41.55 12.12 -0.51
C MET A 238 -41.17 13.13 0.58
N ARG A 239 -40.71 14.32 0.15
CA ARG A 239 -40.90 15.54 0.94
C ARG A 239 -42.00 16.31 0.24
N GLY A 240 -43.19 16.22 0.80
CA GLY A 240 -44.37 16.88 0.28
C GLY A 240 -45.55 16.72 1.21
N THR A 241 -45.79 17.78 1.97
CA THR A 241 -47.08 18.28 2.48
C THR A 241 -47.61 17.77 3.83
N LEU A 242 -47.86 18.79 4.67
CA LEU A 242 -48.59 18.90 5.94
C LEU A 242 -47.87 18.45 7.21
#